data_AF-A0A1G8JDA4-F1
#
_entry.id   AF-A0A1G8JDA4-F1
#
_cell.length_a   1.000
_cell.length_b   1.000
_cell.length_c   1.000
_cell.angle_alpha   90.00
_cell.angle_beta   90.00
_cell.angle_gamma   90.00
#
_symmetry.space_group_name_H-M   'P 1'
#
loop_
_entity.id
_entity.type
_entity.pdbx_description
1 polymer ?
#
loop_
_entity_poly.entity_id
_entity_poly.type
_entity_poly.pdbx_seq_one_letter_code
_entity_poly.pdbx_strand_id
1 'polypeptide(L)'
;MKAITPKNRPSLEAGQTSPLHTSHTPSCLHPIRVTPVFDSYWRFAAERQRVFRQRLEGQPAPWTADPVIATHKFTNAYRASDRVSQFLIRNVIYRQDLPDSPLEVIFRTLLFKFFNKIETWKLLEHALGEITYKNYNFDHYDKILSQAMSAGGKIYSAAYIMPPSSSAFGYPAKHQNHLRLLERMMKDDIAGQLSRQKKMQGAFELLKSYPSIGNFLAYQFVTDINYSEVTDFSEMDFVVPGPGALDGLRKCFADRANLNEAQLIRLMAENQEQEFERLGIKFQFLWGRRLQLIDCQNLFCEVDKYARVAHPEVAGISGRTRIKQKFSPTGTLDRPWYPPKWGINSKIEADLLGAPAAPSSLPAQSNLNLGT
;
A
#
# COMPACT_ATOMS: atom_id res chain seq x y z
N MET A 1 -7.76 50.05 -65.81
CA MET A 1 -6.28 50.01 -65.91
C MET A 1 -5.80 48.65 -65.42
N LYS A 2 -5.12 47.88 -66.32
CA LYS A 2 -4.25 46.69 -66.13
C LYS A 2 -4.68 45.62 -65.09
N ALA A 3 -5.23 44.42 -65.38
CA ALA A 3 -4.93 43.31 -66.31
C ALA A 3 -4.03 42.18 -65.74
N ILE A 4 -4.53 40.91 -65.87
CA ILE A 4 -3.79 39.62 -66.08
C ILE A 4 -3.16 38.97 -64.81
N THR A 5 -3.28 37.68 -64.42
CA THR A 5 -3.77 36.37 -64.96
C THR A 5 -3.87 35.36 -63.78
N PRO A 6 -4.62 34.23 -63.90
CA PRO A 6 -4.45 33.07 -63.03
C PRO A 6 -3.53 32.02 -63.67
N LYS A 7 -2.56 31.45 -62.93
CA LYS A 7 -1.90 30.21 -63.32
C LYS A 7 -1.24 29.49 -62.14
N ASN A 8 -1.31 28.16 -62.24
CA ASN A 8 -0.47 27.13 -61.64
C ASN A 8 -0.87 26.57 -60.26
N ARG A 9 -1.68 25.53 -60.35
CA ARG A 9 -1.65 24.34 -59.48
C ARG A 9 -0.36 23.56 -59.75
N PRO A 10 0.35 23.09 -58.71
CA PRO A 10 1.11 21.85 -58.79
C PRO A 10 0.49 20.79 -57.89
N SER A 11 0.33 19.61 -58.47
CA SER A 11 0.13 18.32 -57.83
C SER A 11 1.41 17.86 -57.12
N LEU A 12 1.32 17.49 -55.85
CA LEU A 12 2.32 16.75 -55.05
C LEU A 12 1.50 15.87 -54.08
N GLU A 13 1.30 14.60 -54.43
CA GLU A 13 2.10 13.45 -54.01
C GLU A 13 1.71 12.92 -52.63
N ALA A 14 1.19 11.70 -52.66
CA ALA A 14 0.95 10.86 -51.51
C ALA A 14 2.28 10.41 -50.91
N GLY A 15 2.37 10.44 -49.57
CA GLY A 15 3.43 9.75 -48.85
C GLY A 15 4.03 10.56 -47.72
N GLN A 16 3.42 10.43 -46.53
CA GLN A 16 4.15 10.15 -45.30
C GLN A 16 3.12 9.72 -44.26
N THR A 17 2.98 8.40 -44.16
CA THR A 17 2.29 7.69 -43.10
C THR A 17 2.82 8.17 -41.75
N SER A 18 1.98 8.85 -40.99
CA SER A 18 2.16 8.94 -39.53
C SER A 18 2.19 7.50 -38.99
N PRO A 19 3.08 7.16 -38.03
CA PRO A 19 3.06 5.82 -37.46
C PRO A 19 1.70 5.62 -36.79
N LEU A 20 0.96 4.63 -37.31
CA LEU A 20 -0.25 4.11 -36.68
C LEU A 20 0.12 3.77 -35.24
N HIS A 21 -0.44 4.52 -34.29
CA HIS A 21 -0.56 4.08 -32.91
C HIS A 21 -1.45 2.83 -32.95
N THR A 22 -0.83 1.66 -33.08
CA THR A 22 -1.55 0.40 -32.95
C THR A 22 -1.87 0.23 -31.46
N SER A 23 -3.05 0.70 -31.07
CA SER A 23 -3.68 0.27 -29.83
C SER A 23 -4.04 -1.21 -29.99
N HIS A 24 -3.06 -2.08 -29.77
CA HIS A 24 -3.31 -3.52 -29.66
C HIS A 24 -4.09 -3.74 -28.37
N THR A 25 -5.42 -3.75 -28.45
CA THR A 25 -6.27 -4.27 -27.38
C THR A 25 -5.87 -5.73 -27.15
N PRO A 26 -5.50 -6.14 -25.92
CA PRO A 26 -5.13 -7.53 -25.65
C PRO A 26 -6.26 -8.48 -26.06
N SER A 27 -5.93 -9.53 -26.79
CA SER A 27 -6.92 -10.51 -27.31
C SER A 27 -7.67 -11.23 -26.18
N CYS A 28 -7.06 -11.39 -25.01
CA CYS A 28 -7.67 -11.99 -23.82
C CYS A 28 -8.65 -11.06 -23.08
N LEU A 29 -8.78 -9.80 -23.48
CA LEU A 29 -9.58 -8.79 -22.79
C LEU A 29 -10.80 -8.32 -23.59
N HIS A 30 -11.07 -8.83 -24.79
CA HIS A 30 -12.26 -8.43 -25.55
C HIS A 30 -13.54 -8.76 -24.75
N PRO A 31 -14.42 -7.78 -24.44
CA PRO A 31 -14.63 -6.47 -25.08
C PRO A 31 -14.05 -5.22 -24.36
N ILE A 32 -13.20 -5.38 -23.34
CA ILE A 32 -12.59 -4.29 -22.56
C ILE A 32 -11.67 -3.44 -23.45
N ARG A 33 -11.78 -2.11 -23.33
CA ARG A 33 -10.85 -1.16 -23.93
C ARG A 33 -10.02 -0.46 -22.87
N VAL A 34 -8.71 -0.52 -23.03
CA VAL A 34 -7.73 0.06 -22.10
C VAL A 34 -7.17 1.39 -22.62
N THR A 35 -6.58 2.18 -21.73
CA THR A 35 -5.84 3.42 -22.04
C THR A 35 -4.33 3.18 -21.94
N PRO A 36 -3.46 4.15 -22.33
CA PRO A 36 -2.02 4.06 -22.07
C PRO A 36 -1.64 3.92 -20.58
N VAL A 37 -2.53 4.30 -19.65
CA VAL A 37 -2.29 4.16 -18.21
C VAL A 37 -2.32 2.69 -17.77
N PHE A 38 -3.08 1.83 -18.47
CA PHE A 38 -3.08 0.38 -18.21
C PHE A 38 -1.69 -0.23 -18.39
N ASP A 39 -1.01 0.16 -19.45
CA ASP A 39 0.35 -0.26 -19.75
C ASP A 39 1.35 0.31 -18.73
N SER A 40 1.07 1.50 -18.20
CA SER A 40 1.86 2.12 -17.13
C SER A 40 1.65 1.45 -15.79
N TYR A 41 0.49 0.83 -15.54
CA TYR A 41 0.23 0.07 -14.32
C TYR A 41 1.25 -1.06 -14.15
N TRP A 42 1.45 -1.85 -15.20
CA TRP A 42 2.35 -3.01 -15.17
C TRP A 42 3.82 -2.58 -15.08
N ARG A 43 4.22 -1.56 -15.85
CA ARG A 43 5.56 -0.99 -15.79
C ARG A 43 5.85 -0.41 -14.40
N PHE A 44 4.90 0.32 -13.82
CA PHE A 44 5.01 0.87 -12.47
C PHE A 44 5.16 -0.24 -11.42
N ALA A 45 4.34 -1.29 -11.48
CA ALA A 45 4.42 -2.42 -10.55
C ALA A 45 5.80 -3.09 -10.60
N ALA A 46 6.29 -3.38 -11.79
CA ALA A 46 7.62 -3.96 -12.00
C ALA A 46 8.74 -3.05 -11.51
N GLU A 47 8.64 -1.75 -11.80
CA GLU A 47 9.65 -0.78 -11.41
C GLU A 47 9.70 -0.58 -9.89
N ARG A 48 8.54 -0.53 -9.22
CA ARG A 48 8.49 -0.47 -7.75
C ARG A 48 9.06 -1.73 -7.11
N GLN A 49 8.82 -2.90 -7.69
CA GLN A 49 9.41 -4.15 -7.22
C GLN A 49 10.92 -4.19 -7.43
N ARG A 50 11.42 -3.68 -8.56
CA ARG A 50 12.86 -3.53 -8.84
C ARG A 50 13.56 -2.58 -7.87
N VAL A 51 12.91 -1.46 -7.54
CA VAL A 51 13.43 -0.52 -6.51
C VAL A 51 13.44 -1.18 -5.14
N PHE A 52 12.40 -1.93 -4.77
CA PHE A 52 12.38 -2.67 -3.51
C PHE A 52 13.56 -3.65 -3.41
N ARG A 53 13.82 -4.43 -4.46
CA ARG A 53 14.93 -5.40 -4.53
C ARG A 53 16.31 -4.75 -4.47
N GLN A 54 16.56 -3.71 -5.26
CA GLN A 54 17.84 -2.97 -5.18
C GLN A 54 18.12 -2.40 -3.79
N ARG A 55 17.09 -1.84 -3.13
CA ARG A 55 17.23 -1.33 -1.76
C ARG A 55 17.50 -2.43 -0.76
N LEU A 56 16.86 -3.58 -0.92
CA LEU A 56 17.08 -4.76 -0.08
C LEU A 56 18.50 -5.33 -0.25
N GLU A 57 19.01 -5.32 -1.48
CA GLU A 57 20.36 -5.77 -1.84
C GLU A 57 21.47 -4.74 -1.51
N GLY A 58 21.12 -3.61 -0.88
CA GLY A 58 22.08 -2.59 -0.47
C GLY A 58 22.70 -1.80 -1.62
N GLN A 59 22.10 -1.82 -2.82
CA GLN A 59 22.61 -1.08 -3.96
C GLN A 59 22.58 0.44 -3.69
N PRO A 60 23.58 1.21 -4.17
CA PRO A 60 23.60 2.65 -3.99
C PRO A 60 22.47 3.33 -4.81
N ALA A 61 22.05 4.51 -4.36
CA ALA A 61 21.13 5.35 -5.13
C ALA A 61 21.84 5.95 -6.37
N PRO A 62 21.10 6.28 -7.45
CA PRO A 62 19.64 6.16 -7.60
C PRO A 62 19.17 4.72 -7.92
N TRP A 63 18.11 4.27 -7.25
CA TRP A 63 17.52 2.94 -7.47
C TRP A 63 16.61 2.84 -8.70
N THR A 64 16.32 3.96 -9.35
CA THR A 64 15.48 4.03 -10.53
C THR A 64 15.89 5.16 -11.46
N ALA A 65 15.71 4.94 -12.77
CA ALA A 65 15.82 5.98 -13.78
C ALA A 65 14.48 6.69 -14.04
N ASP A 66 13.37 6.18 -13.49
CA ASP A 66 12.06 6.83 -13.59
C ASP A 66 12.02 8.08 -12.70
N PRO A 67 11.90 9.29 -13.30
CA PRO A 67 11.99 10.54 -12.53
C PRO A 67 10.79 10.74 -11.61
N VAL A 68 9.63 10.17 -11.92
CA VAL A 68 8.41 10.30 -11.10
C VAL A 68 8.57 9.45 -9.84
N ILE A 69 9.02 8.19 -9.98
CA ILE A 69 9.27 7.27 -8.87
C ILE A 69 10.46 7.72 -8.03
N ALA A 70 11.52 8.26 -8.64
CA ALA A 70 12.66 8.82 -7.91
C ALA A 70 12.27 10.01 -7.01
N THR A 71 11.33 10.84 -7.47
CA THR A 71 10.97 12.09 -6.79
C THR A 71 9.87 11.93 -5.74
N HIS A 72 8.89 11.05 -5.99
CA HIS A 72 7.65 11.01 -5.20
C HIS A 72 7.51 9.74 -4.38
N LYS A 73 6.78 9.85 -3.26
CA LYS A 73 6.54 8.72 -2.37
C LYS A 73 5.45 7.80 -2.91
N PHE A 74 5.81 6.55 -3.14
CA PHE A 74 4.90 5.46 -3.50
C PHE A 74 5.04 4.28 -2.53
N THR A 75 4.00 3.44 -2.44
CA THR A 75 4.09 2.13 -1.76
C THR A 75 4.90 1.13 -2.58
N ASN A 76 5.22 -0.02 -2.01
CA ASN A 76 5.77 -1.16 -2.75
C ASN A 76 4.67 -1.85 -3.59
N ALA A 77 5.08 -2.70 -4.53
CA ALA A 77 4.15 -3.48 -5.34
C ALA A 77 3.34 -4.47 -4.48
N TYR A 78 4.00 -5.06 -3.48
CA TYR A 78 3.37 -5.88 -2.46
C TYR A 78 3.10 -5.03 -1.21
N ARG A 79 1.83 -4.92 -0.79
CA ARG A 79 1.42 -4.12 0.38
C ARG A 79 2.13 -4.55 1.65
N ALA A 80 2.32 -5.85 1.83
CA ALA A 80 2.98 -6.40 3.01
C ALA A 80 4.44 -5.94 3.13
N SER A 81 5.08 -5.54 2.03
CA SER A 81 6.47 -5.05 2.03
C SER A 81 6.59 -3.58 2.45
N ASP A 82 5.48 -2.84 2.58
CA ASP A 82 5.53 -1.46 3.08
C ASP A 82 6.03 -1.40 4.52
N ARG A 83 6.77 -0.33 4.86
CA ARG A 83 7.37 -0.14 6.20
C ARG A 83 6.37 -0.33 7.35
N VAL A 84 5.15 0.20 7.21
CA VAL A 84 4.12 0.11 8.24
C VAL A 84 3.54 -1.30 8.33
N SER A 85 3.39 -2.01 7.21
CA SER A 85 2.96 -3.40 7.18
C SER A 85 4.01 -4.33 7.77
N GLN A 86 5.28 -4.15 7.42
CA GLN A 86 6.40 -4.89 8.01
C GLN A 86 6.49 -4.67 9.53
N PHE A 87 6.27 -3.42 9.98
CA PHE A 87 6.23 -3.13 11.41
C PHE A 87 5.07 -3.84 12.11
N LEU A 88 3.85 -3.78 11.54
CA LEU A 88 2.70 -4.51 12.07
C LEU A 88 3.01 -6.00 12.20
N ILE A 89 3.44 -6.64 11.11
CA ILE A 89 3.67 -8.08 11.07
C ILE A 89 4.68 -8.49 12.14
N ARG A 90 5.85 -7.86 12.18
CA ARG A 90 6.95 -8.27 13.06
C ARG A 90 6.82 -7.79 14.50
N ASN A 91 6.39 -6.55 14.71
CA ASN A 91 6.50 -5.86 16.00
C ASN A 91 5.15 -5.74 16.73
N VAL A 92 4.05 -6.15 16.11
CA VAL A 92 2.70 -6.07 16.71
C VAL A 92 2.04 -7.45 16.74
N ILE A 93 2.04 -8.16 15.61
CA ILE A 93 1.38 -9.47 15.48
C ILE A 93 2.27 -10.58 16.04
N TYR A 94 3.46 -10.78 15.48
CA TYR A 94 4.32 -11.94 15.77
C TYR A 94 5.42 -11.61 16.81
N ARG A 95 5.01 -11.03 17.95
CA ARG A 95 5.88 -10.76 19.11
C ARG A 95 5.93 -11.98 20.03
N GLN A 96 7.10 -12.59 20.17
CA GLN A 96 7.28 -13.80 20.99
C GLN A 96 7.26 -13.54 22.51
N ASP A 97 7.53 -12.30 22.91
CA ASP A 97 7.53 -11.84 24.30
C ASP A 97 6.14 -11.39 24.79
N LEU A 98 5.14 -11.34 23.92
CA LEU A 98 3.76 -10.94 24.28
C LEU A 98 2.80 -12.12 24.12
N PRO A 99 1.67 -12.14 24.87
CA PRO A 99 0.64 -13.15 24.68
C PRO A 99 0.08 -13.15 23.25
N ASP A 100 -0.10 -14.34 22.69
CA ASP A 100 -0.46 -14.59 21.28
C ASP A 100 -1.91 -15.05 21.08
N SER A 101 -2.71 -15.08 22.14
CA SER A 101 -4.14 -15.42 22.03
C SER A 101 -4.85 -14.52 21.00
N PRO A 102 -5.89 -15.01 20.28
CA PRO A 102 -6.60 -14.22 19.30
C PRO A 102 -7.10 -12.87 19.81
N LEU A 103 -7.54 -12.83 21.07
CA LEU A 103 -7.99 -11.61 21.74
C LEU A 103 -6.87 -10.55 21.80
N GLU A 104 -5.68 -10.96 22.24
CA GLU A 104 -4.51 -10.11 22.42
C GLU A 104 -3.95 -9.62 21.08
N VAL A 105 -3.87 -10.50 20.08
CA VAL A 105 -3.41 -10.16 18.73
C VAL A 105 -4.36 -9.18 18.05
N ILE A 106 -5.68 -9.39 18.15
CA ILE A 106 -6.68 -8.48 17.55
C ILE A 106 -6.66 -7.12 18.24
N PHE A 107 -6.59 -7.09 19.58
CA PHE A 107 -6.47 -5.85 20.33
C PHE A 107 -5.28 -5.00 19.86
N ARG A 108 -4.08 -5.59 19.84
CA ARG A 108 -2.85 -4.91 19.41
C ARG A 108 -2.93 -4.47 17.95
N THR A 109 -3.45 -5.33 17.07
CA THR A 109 -3.58 -5.03 15.63
C THR A 109 -4.49 -3.84 15.40
N LEU A 110 -5.67 -3.82 16.01
CA LEU A 110 -6.63 -2.71 15.87
C LEU A 110 -6.11 -1.42 16.51
N LEU A 111 -5.53 -1.50 17.71
CA LEU A 111 -4.90 -0.36 18.36
C LEU A 111 -3.83 0.27 17.46
N PHE A 112 -2.92 -0.54 16.93
CA PHE A 112 -1.89 -0.06 16.00
C PHE A 112 -2.52 0.59 14.77
N LYS A 113 -3.55 -0.02 14.18
CA LYS A 113 -4.16 0.43 12.92
C LYS A 113 -5.10 1.62 13.06
N PHE A 114 -5.65 1.89 14.23
CA PHE A 114 -6.39 3.12 14.49
C PHE A 114 -5.49 4.36 14.38
N PHE A 115 -4.23 4.27 14.79
CA PHE A 115 -3.26 5.35 14.64
C PHE A 115 -2.44 5.22 13.34
N ASN A 116 -2.25 3.98 12.87
CA ASN A 116 -1.51 3.57 11.68
C ASN A 116 -0.11 4.19 11.58
N LYS A 117 0.52 4.44 12.74
CA LYS A 117 1.76 5.20 12.88
C LYS A 117 2.71 4.50 13.85
N ILE A 118 3.88 4.11 13.35
CA ILE A 118 4.92 3.38 14.10
C ILE A 118 5.36 4.19 15.32
N GLU A 119 5.53 5.49 15.16
CA GLU A 119 6.03 6.35 16.23
C GLU A 119 5.01 6.47 17.38
N THR A 120 3.70 6.36 17.09
CA THR A 120 2.65 6.33 18.12
C THR A 120 2.65 5.01 18.88
N TRP A 121 2.87 3.88 18.20
CA TRP A 121 3.03 2.58 18.85
C TRP A 121 4.22 2.59 19.81
N LYS A 122 5.39 3.04 19.33
CA LYS A 122 6.61 3.12 20.14
C LYS A 122 6.47 4.05 21.35
N LEU A 123 5.73 5.15 21.20
CA LEU A 123 5.42 6.05 22.31
C LEU A 123 4.61 5.32 23.40
N LEU A 124 3.55 4.61 23.00
CA LEU A 124 2.71 3.86 23.94
C LEU A 124 3.51 2.77 24.63
N GLU A 125 4.29 1.99 23.88
CA GLU A 125 5.12 0.90 24.40
C GLU A 125 6.19 1.43 25.37
N HIS A 126 6.84 2.55 25.05
CA HIS A 126 7.81 3.17 25.95
C HIS A 126 7.19 3.63 27.28
N ALA A 127 5.97 4.17 27.24
CA ALA A 127 5.31 4.72 28.41
C ALA A 127 4.60 3.66 29.27
N LEU A 128 4.11 2.58 28.65
CA LEU A 128 3.27 1.57 29.31
C LEU A 128 3.98 0.23 29.51
N GLY A 129 5.10 0.00 28.82
CA GLY A 129 5.71 -1.31 28.70
C GLY A 129 4.92 -2.20 27.74
N GLU A 130 4.62 -3.42 28.17
CA GLU A 130 3.89 -4.40 27.36
C GLU A 130 2.47 -3.93 27.00
N ILE A 131 2.20 -3.82 25.70
CA ILE A 131 0.86 -3.47 25.20
C ILE A 131 0.02 -4.76 25.14
N THR A 132 -0.76 -5.02 26.19
CA THR A 132 -1.70 -6.16 26.26
C THR A 132 -3.11 -5.68 26.51
N TYR A 133 -4.11 -6.46 26.09
CA TYR A 133 -5.51 -6.19 26.39
C TYR A 133 -5.77 -6.31 27.89
N LYS A 134 -5.16 -7.29 28.56
CA LYS A 134 -5.27 -7.46 30.01
C LYS A 134 -4.92 -6.19 30.80
N ASN A 135 -3.90 -5.46 30.35
CA ASN A 135 -3.39 -4.25 31.03
C ASN A 135 -3.94 -2.95 30.43
N TYR A 136 -4.87 -3.03 29.48
CA TYR A 136 -5.41 -1.85 28.83
C TYR A 136 -6.22 -1.00 29.82
N ASN A 137 -5.93 0.30 29.86
CA ASN A 137 -6.66 1.29 30.64
C ASN A 137 -6.86 2.56 29.81
N PHE A 138 -8.12 2.96 29.62
CA PHE A 138 -8.48 4.11 28.81
C PHE A 138 -7.75 5.40 29.24
N ASP A 139 -7.76 5.72 30.53
CA ASP A 139 -7.24 6.99 31.06
C ASP A 139 -5.72 7.11 30.87
N HIS A 140 -5.00 6.00 31.03
CA HIS A 140 -3.54 5.96 30.79
C HIS A 140 -3.20 6.23 29.32
N TYR A 141 -3.90 5.57 28.40
CA TYR A 141 -3.68 5.76 26.96
C TYR A 141 -4.09 7.16 26.52
N ASP A 142 -5.23 7.66 26.98
CA ASP A 142 -5.69 9.02 26.70
C ASP A 142 -4.66 10.06 27.16
N LYS A 143 -4.17 9.94 28.40
CA LYS A 143 -3.16 10.87 28.94
C LYS A 143 -1.91 10.94 28.06
N ILE A 144 -1.33 9.80 27.68
CA ILE A 144 -0.11 9.73 26.87
C ILE A 144 -0.34 10.37 25.49
N LEU A 145 -1.44 10.01 24.83
CA LEU A 145 -1.77 10.51 23.49
C LEU A 145 -2.09 12.01 23.49
N SER A 146 -2.85 12.47 24.50
CA SER A 146 -3.17 13.88 24.71
C SER A 146 -1.92 14.71 24.97
N GLN A 147 -0.98 14.21 25.79
CA GLN A 147 0.30 14.88 26.03
C GLN A 147 1.16 14.96 24.76
N ALA A 148 1.22 13.90 23.97
CA ALA A 148 1.94 13.92 22.70
C ALA A 148 1.34 14.93 21.70
N MET A 149 0.02 15.07 21.69
CA MET A 149 -0.68 16.06 20.87
C MET A 149 -0.48 17.49 21.38
N SER A 150 -0.54 17.72 22.70
CA SER A 150 -0.33 19.06 23.28
C SER A 150 1.10 19.56 23.09
N ALA A 151 2.08 18.64 23.00
CA ALA A 151 3.46 18.94 22.61
C ALA A 151 3.63 19.23 21.09
N GLY A 152 2.56 19.33 20.31
CA GLY A 152 2.59 19.60 18.87
C GLY A 152 2.82 18.36 17.99
N GLY A 153 2.88 17.17 18.59
CA GLY A 153 3.05 15.91 17.89
C GLY A 153 1.79 15.47 17.13
N LYS A 154 1.97 14.70 16.05
CA LYS A 154 0.88 14.01 15.35
C LYS A 154 0.87 12.54 15.75
N ILE A 155 -0.26 12.05 16.25
CA ILE A 155 -0.40 10.64 16.66
C ILE A 155 -1.03 9.76 15.56
N TYR A 156 -1.59 10.35 14.51
CA TYR A 156 -2.11 9.61 13.35
C TYR A 156 -1.17 9.73 12.15
N SER A 157 -1.12 8.67 11.35
CA SER A 157 -0.52 8.72 10.02
C SER A 157 -1.38 9.53 9.05
N ALA A 158 -0.75 10.03 7.98
CA ALA A 158 -1.45 10.63 6.84
C ALA A 158 -2.14 9.59 5.93
N ALA A 159 -1.87 8.30 6.15
CA ALA A 159 -2.56 7.19 5.52
C ALA A 159 -3.54 6.55 6.50
N TYR A 160 -4.62 5.98 5.98
CA TYR A 160 -5.75 5.42 6.74
C TYR A 160 -6.38 6.48 7.63
N ILE A 161 -6.90 7.52 6.99
CA ILE A 161 -7.59 8.60 7.68
C ILE A 161 -8.80 8.00 8.38
N MET A 162 -8.70 7.83 9.69
CA MET A 162 -9.81 7.45 10.54
C MET A 162 -10.82 8.61 10.63
N PRO A 163 -12.10 8.42 10.31
CA PRO A 163 -13.13 9.42 10.61
C PRO A 163 -13.29 9.61 12.12
N PRO A 164 -13.70 10.80 12.60
CA PRO A 164 -14.05 10.98 14.00
C PRO A 164 -15.28 10.12 14.35
N SER A 165 -15.25 9.51 15.54
CA SER A 165 -16.37 8.71 16.08
C SER A 165 -17.15 9.42 17.20
N SER A 166 -17.10 10.76 17.22
CA SER A 166 -17.72 11.58 18.28
C SER A 166 -19.22 11.39 18.40
N SER A 167 -19.93 11.13 17.29
CA SER A 167 -21.37 10.85 17.33
C SER A 167 -21.73 9.55 18.05
N ALA A 168 -20.78 8.62 18.20
CA ALA A 168 -21.02 7.33 18.85
C ALA A 168 -20.65 7.32 20.33
N PHE A 169 -19.61 8.07 20.73
CA PHE A 169 -19.07 8.00 22.10
C PHE A 169 -19.02 9.35 22.84
N GLY A 170 -19.26 10.47 22.16
CA GLY A 170 -19.42 11.78 22.80
C GLY A 170 -18.16 12.44 23.34
N TYR A 171 -16.96 11.89 23.09
CA TYR A 171 -15.72 12.49 23.59
C TYR A 171 -15.28 13.68 22.72
N PRO A 172 -14.68 14.73 23.31
CA PRO A 172 -14.24 15.90 22.55
C PRO A 172 -13.04 15.58 21.64
N ALA A 173 -12.11 14.75 22.10
CA ALA A 173 -10.92 14.42 21.31
C ALA A 173 -11.13 13.15 20.47
N LYS A 174 -10.58 13.17 19.26
CA LYS A 174 -10.73 12.07 18.30
C LYS A 174 -10.15 10.74 18.81
N HIS A 175 -8.98 10.77 19.46
CA HIS A 175 -8.34 9.54 19.95
C HIS A 175 -9.11 8.91 21.10
N GLN A 176 -9.71 9.70 21.97
CA GLN A 176 -10.62 9.20 23.01
C GLN A 176 -11.76 8.37 22.40
N ASN A 177 -12.40 8.89 21.35
CA ASN A 177 -13.47 8.15 20.67
C ASN A 177 -12.98 6.85 20.03
N HIS A 178 -11.76 6.80 19.47
CA HIS A 178 -11.21 5.57 18.91
C HIS A 178 -10.80 4.56 19.99
N LEU A 179 -10.30 5.03 21.14
CA LEU A 179 -10.02 4.16 22.28
C LEU A 179 -11.31 3.53 22.82
N ARG A 180 -12.42 4.28 22.89
CA ARG A 180 -13.74 3.74 23.22
C ARG A 180 -14.29 2.79 22.16
N LEU A 181 -14.04 3.07 20.88
CA LEU A 181 -14.37 2.16 19.80
C LEU A 181 -13.64 0.82 19.97
N LEU A 182 -12.35 0.85 20.29
CA LEU A 182 -11.56 -0.35 20.54
C LEU A 182 -12.14 -1.14 21.71
N GLU A 183 -12.40 -0.48 22.85
CA GLU A 183 -13.05 -1.12 24.01
C GLU A 183 -14.38 -1.77 23.64
N ARG A 184 -15.21 -1.09 22.84
CA ARG A 184 -16.49 -1.62 22.40
C ARG A 184 -16.29 -2.89 21.56
N MET A 185 -15.38 -2.85 20.58
CA MET A 185 -15.07 -4.01 19.74
C MET A 185 -14.57 -5.19 20.59
N MET A 186 -13.70 -4.95 21.56
CA MET A 186 -13.20 -6.02 22.45
C MET A 186 -14.31 -6.60 23.33
N LYS A 187 -15.20 -5.75 23.88
CA LYS A 187 -16.37 -6.19 24.67
C LYS A 187 -17.36 -7.01 23.87
N ASP A 188 -17.49 -6.73 22.58
CA ASP A 188 -18.37 -7.45 21.66
C ASP A 188 -17.77 -8.81 21.20
N ASP A 189 -16.65 -9.30 21.78
CA ASP A 189 -15.95 -10.53 21.34
C ASP A 189 -15.55 -10.47 19.85
N ILE A 190 -15.07 -9.32 19.36
CA ILE A 190 -14.67 -9.20 17.95
C ILE A 190 -13.65 -10.27 17.54
N ALA A 191 -12.73 -10.65 18.44
CA ALA A 191 -11.73 -11.67 18.17
C ALA A 191 -12.37 -13.05 17.94
N GLY A 192 -13.24 -13.51 18.85
CA GLY A 192 -13.94 -14.78 18.66
C GLY A 192 -14.86 -14.74 17.44
N GLN A 193 -15.55 -13.62 17.19
CA GLN A 193 -16.40 -13.47 16.01
C GLN A 193 -15.61 -13.55 14.70
N LEU A 194 -14.42 -12.95 14.64
CA LEU A 194 -13.52 -13.01 13.48
C LEU A 194 -12.97 -14.42 13.26
N SER A 195 -12.51 -15.10 14.31
CA SER A 195 -11.98 -16.48 14.21
C SER A 195 -13.02 -17.49 13.72
N ARG A 196 -14.32 -17.22 13.92
CA ARG A 196 -15.42 -18.06 13.42
C ARG A 196 -15.77 -17.79 11.95
N GLN A 197 -15.28 -16.72 11.35
CA GLN A 197 -15.57 -16.41 9.95
C GLN A 197 -14.87 -17.41 9.03
N LYS A 198 -15.61 -17.93 8.05
CA LYS A 198 -15.07 -18.82 7.00
C LYS A 198 -14.69 -18.10 5.72
N LYS A 199 -15.11 -16.85 5.57
CA LYS A 199 -14.89 -16.03 4.37
C LYS A 199 -14.50 -14.61 4.77
N MET A 200 -13.53 -14.04 4.04
CA MET A 200 -13.05 -12.67 4.26
C MET A 200 -14.17 -11.62 4.18
N GLN A 201 -15.17 -11.83 3.32
CA GLN A 201 -16.33 -10.94 3.21
C GLN A 201 -17.13 -10.85 4.52
N GLY A 202 -17.30 -11.95 5.25
CA GLY A 202 -18.01 -11.94 6.53
C GLY A 202 -17.26 -11.15 7.59
N ALA A 203 -15.93 -11.32 7.66
CA ALA A 203 -15.07 -10.53 8.54
C ALA A 203 -15.06 -9.04 8.15
N PHE A 204 -15.10 -8.73 6.86
CA PHE A 204 -15.22 -7.36 6.36
C PHE A 204 -16.53 -6.69 6.81
N GLU A 205 -17.68 -7.32 6.59
CA GLU A 205 -18.98 -6.74 6.98
C GLU A 205 -19.10 -6.61 8.50
N LEU A 206 -18.53 -7.56 9.26
CA LEU A 206 -18.44 -7.46 10.71
C LEU A 206 -17.66 -6.22 11.15
N LEU A 207 -16.46 -5.99 10.61
CA LEU A 207 -15.66 -4.79 10.94
C LEU A 207 -16.36 -3.50 10.52
N LYS A 208 -16.99 -3.49 9.33
CA LYS A 208 -17.73 -2.35 8.80
C LYS A 208 -18.98 -2.00 9.61
N SER A 209 -19.55 -2.95 10.35
CA SER A 209 -20.72 -2.70 11.20
C SER A 209 -20.44 -1.74 12.37
N TYR A 210 -19.17 -1.55 12.72
CA TYR A 210 -18.78 -0.66 13.82
C TYR A 210 -18.76 0.82 13.40
N PRO A 211 -19.06 1.74 14.34
CA PRO A 211 -19.06 3.18 14.06
C PRO A 211 -17.76 3.66 13.42
N SER A 212 -17.88 4.56 12.43
CA SER A 212 -16.73 5.19 11.72
C SER A 212 -15.86 4.26 10.87
N ILE A 213 -16.14 2.96 10.82
CA ILE A 213 -15.43 2.00 9.97
C ILE A 213 -16.18 1.86 8.64
N GLY A 214 -15.86 2.70 7.67
CA GLY A 214 -16.39 2.57 6.31
C GLY A 214 -15.70 1.47 5.49
N ASN A 215 -16.19 1.23 4.26
CA ASN A 215 -15.67 0.23 3.32
C ASN A 215 -14.14 0.21 3.21
N PHE A 216 -13.51 1.38 3.07
CA PHE A 216 -12.05 1.44 2.96
C PHE A 216 -11.34 0.90 4.21
N LEU A 217 -11.72 1.37 5.40
CA LEU A 217 -11.08 0.96 6.65
C LEU A 217 -11.36 -0.50 6.99
N ALA A 218 -12.60 -0.95 6.82
CA ALA A 218 -12.97 -2.35 7.02
C ALA A 218 -12.12 -3.28 6.16
N TYR A 219 -11.90 -2.92 4.88
CA TYR A 219 -11.06 -3.72 3.99
C TYR A 219 -9.58 -3.72 4.42
N GLN A 220 -9.02 -2.56 4.77
CA GLN A 220 -7.64 -2.51 5.25
C GLN A 220 -7.45 -3.30 6.56
N PHE A 221 -8.40 -3.21 7.49
CA PHE A 221 -8.34 -3.92 8.78
C PHE A 221 -8.48 -5.43 8.60
N VAL A 222 -9.41 -5.92 7.78
CA VAL A 222 -9.53 -7.36 7.55
C VAL A 222 -8.26 -7.92 6.90
N THR A 223 -7.62 -7.18 5.98
CA THR A 223 -6.33 -7.60 5.42
C THR A 223 -5.22 -7.61 6.47
N ASP A 224 -5.13 -6.57 7.30
CA ASP A 224 -4.12 -6.47 8.36
C ASP A 224 -4.28 -7.57 9.42
N ILE A 225 -5.52 -7.90 9.77
CA ILE A 225 -5.84 -9.03 10.66
C ILE A 225 -5.47 -10.35 9.99
N ASN A 226 -5.73 -10.51 8.69
CA ASN A 226 -5.41 -11.73 7.95
C ASN A 226 -3.91 -11.96 7.74
N TYR A 227 -3.05 -11.02 8.14
CA TYR A 227 -1.62 -11.29 8.30
C TYR A 227 -1.29 -12.10 9.54
N SER A 228 -2.20 -12.20 10.52
CA SER A 228 -2.05 -13.04 11.71
C SER A 228 -2.61 -14.46 11.50
N GLU A 229 -2.51 -15.28 12.54
CA GLU A 229 -3.10 -16.63 12.59
C GLU A 229 -4.55 -16.63 13.11
N VAL A 230 -5.11 -15.46 13.47
CA VAL A 230 -6.49 -15.34 13.94
C VAL A 230 -7.51 -15.69 12.84
N THR A 231 -7.14 -15.42 11.59
CA THR A 231 -7.92 -15.79 10.41
C THR A 231 -7.01 -16.35 9.33
N ASP A 232 -7.56 -17.20 8.46
CA ASP A 232 -6.81 -17.78 7.33
C ASP A 232 -7.56 -17.72 6.00
N PHE A 233 -7.95 -16.50 5.61
CA PHE A 233 -8.58 -16.28 4.32
C PHE A 233 -7.55 -16.24 3.20
N SER A 234 -7.94 -16.70 2.02
CA SER A 234 -7.15 -16.45 0.82
C SER A 234 -7.24 -14.96 0.46
N GLU A 235 -6.08 -14.35 0.18
CA GLU A 235 -6.02 -12.95 -0.28
C GLU A 235 -6.58 -12.77 -1.72
N MET A 236 -6.98 -13.88 -2.35
CA MET A 236 -7.73 -13.92 -3.59
C MET A 236 -9.25 -14.04 -3.38
N ASP A 237 -9.76 -14.02 -2.15
CA ASP A 237 -11.19 -14.23 -1.90
C ASP A 237 -12.04 -12.97 -2.10
N PHE A 238 -11.56 -11.83 -1.62
CA PHE A 238 -12.39 -10.63 -1.50
C PHE A 238 -11.57 -9.34 -1.64
N VAL A 239 -12.14 -8.35 -2.33
CA VAL A 239 -11.52 -7.04 -2.52
C VAL A 239 -12.55 -5.92 -2.56
N VAL A 240 -12.23 -4.81 -1.91
CA VAL A 240 -13.02 -3.57 -1.95
C VAL A 240 -12.10 -2.42 -2.32
N PRO A 241 -12.23 -1.83 -3.51
CA PRO A 241 -11.38 -0.73 -3.93
C PRO A 241 -11.58 0.51 -3.06
N GLY A 242 -10.48 1.10 -2.59
CA GLY A 242 -10.48 2.42 -1.98
C GLY A 242 -10.59 3.55 -3.03
N PRO A 243 -10.83 4.81 -2.61
CA PRO A 243 -11.04 5.93 -3.52
C PRO A 243 -9.91 6.14 -4.55
N GLY A 244 -8.64 5.98 -4.13
CA GLY A 244 -7.51 6.09 -5.06
C GLY A 244 -7.46 4.95 -6.08
N ALA A 245 -7.88 3.74 -5.70
CA ALA A 245 -7.95 2.62 -6.63
C ALA A 245 -9.07 2.82 -7.66
N LEU A 246 -10.21 3.39 -7.25
CA LEU A 246 -11.30 3.77 -8.16
C LEU A 246 -10.83 4.79 -9.20
N ASP A 247 -10.07 5.81 -8.79
CA ASP A 247 -9.42 6.75 -9.73
C ASP A 247 -8.48 6.01 -10.70
N GLY A 248 -7.63 5.10 -10.20
CA GLY A 248 -6.68 4.35 -11.01
C GLY A 248 -7.37 3.45 -12.04
N LEU A 249 -8.40 2.72 -11.61
CA LEU A 249 -9.24 1.92 -12.49
C LEU A 249 -9.88 2.77 -13.59
N ARG A 250 -10.42 3.94 -13.23
CA ARG A 250 -11.00 4.86 -14.22
C ARG A 250 -9.98 5.31 -15.26
N LYS A 251 -8.75 5.56 -14.84
CA LYS A 251 -7.66 5.95 -15.74
C LYS A 251 -7.21 4.81 -16.64
N CYS A 252 -7.13 3.58 -16.14
CA CYS A 252 -6.68 2.41 -16.92
C CYS A 252 -7.70 1.92 -17.95
N PHE A 253 -9.00 1.97 -17.63
CA PHE A 253 -10.05 1.36 -18.44
C PHE A 253 -10.99 2.41 -19.05
N ALA A 254 -10.93 2.54 -20.37
CA ALA A 254 -11.83 3.39 -21.15
C ALA A 254 -13.22 2.78 -21.25
N ASP A 255 -13.29 1.46 -21.49
CA ASP A 255 -14.50 0.65 -21.50
C ASP A 255 -14.23 -0.62 -20.68
N ARG A 256 -15.15 -0.97 -19.78
CA ARG A 256 -15.01 -2.03 -18.79
C ARG A 256 -15.83 -3.27 -19.13
N ALA A 257 -16.57 -3.27 -20.24
CA ALA A 257 -17.41 -4.38 -20.67
C ALA A 257 -18.32 -4.94 -19.54
N ASN A 258 -18.98 -4.03 -18.80
CA ASN A 258 -19.85 -4.32 -17.65
C ASN A 258 -19.19 -4.95 -16.42
N LEU A 259 -17.86 -5.08 -16.36
CA LEU A 259 -17.17 -5.51 -15.16
C LEU A 259 -17.18 -4.40 -14.09
N ASN A 260 -17.51 -4.79 -12.86
CA ASN A 260 -17.36 -3.92 -11.70
C ASN A 260 -15.88 -3.81 -11.28
N GLU A 261 -15.59 -2.88 -10.38
CA GLU A 261 -14.22 -2.58 -9.97
C GLU A 261 -13.51 -3.75 -9.27
N ALA A 262 -14.23 -4.57 -8.50
CA ALA A 262 -13.66 -5.76 -7.87
C ALA A 262 -13.31 -6.83 -8.92
N GLN A 263 -14.15 -7.00 -9.94
CA GLN A 263 -13.88 -7.90 -11.06
C GLN A 263 -12.69 -7.44 -11.90
N LEU A 264 -12.55 -6.13 -12.13
CA LEU A 264 -11.38 -5.58 -12.82
C LEU A 264 -10.08 -5.79 -12.02
N ILE A 265 -10.11 -5.64 -10.69
CA ILE A 265 -8.92 -5.94 -9.86
C ILE A 265 -8.58 -7.42 -9.92
N ARG A 266 -9.58 -8.30 -9.85
CA ARG A 266 -9.38 -9.75 -10.00
C ARG A 266 -8.78 -10.11 -11.36
N LEU A 267 -9.29 -9.50 -12.43
CA LEU A 267 -8.75 -9.66 -13.78
C LEU A 267 -7.27 -9.31 -13.84
N MET A 268 -6.83 -8.21 -13.21
CA MET A 268 -5.40 -7.88 -13.13
C MET A 268 -4.61 -8.99 -12.42
N ALA A 269 -5.07 -9.40 -11.23
CA ALA A 269 -4.36 -10.42 -10.46
C ALA A 269 -4.29 -11.76 -11.20
N GLU A 270 -5.33 -12.15 -11.92
CA GLU A 270 -5.39 -13.41 -12.66
C GLU A 270 -4.51 -13.39 -13.93
N ASN A 271 -4.44 -12.26 -14.63
CA ASN A 271 -3.70 -12.11 -15.89
C ASN A 271 -2.28 -11.54 -15.76
N GLN A 272 -1.76 -11.34 -14.54
CA GLN A 272 -0.50 -10.63 -14.31
C GLN A 272 0.69 -11.18 -15.13
N GLU A 273 0.86 -12.50 -15.23
CA GLU A 273 1.93 -13.12 -16.03
C GLU A 273 1.78 -12.83 -17.51
N GLN A 274 0.57 -12.96 -18.06
CA GLN A 274 0.30 -12.71 -19.47
C GLN A 274 0.55 -11.25 -19.81
N GLU A 275 0.20 -10.33 -18.93
CA GLU A 275 0.44 -8.90 -19.14
C GLU A 275 1.92 -8.54 -19.01
N PHE A 276 2.65 -9.16 -18.08
CA PHE A 276 4.10 -9.00 -18.01
C PHE A 276 4.76 -9.55 -19.28
N GLU A 277 4.36 -10.73 -19.77
CA GLU A 277 4.88 -11.33 -20.99
C GLU A 277 4.56 -10.47 -22.23
N ARG A 278 3.32 -10.02 -22.38
CA ARG A 278 2.88 -9.12 -23.46
C ARG A 278 3.73 -7.86 -23.55
N LEU A 279 4.19 -7.35 -22.40
CA LEU A 279 5.02 -6.15 -22.31
C LEU A 279 6.53 -6.44 -22.30
N GLY A 280 6.95 -7.70 -22.39
CA GLY A 280 8.36 -8.09 -22.29
C GLY A 280 8.98 -7.80 -20.92
N ILE A 281 8.17 -7.74 -19.87
CA ILE A 281 8.59 -7.41 -18.50
C ILE A 281 8.95 -8.71 -17.76
N LYS A 282 10.20 -8.81 -17.30
CA LYS A 282 10.62 -9.85 -16.36
C LYS A 282 10.30 -9.41 -14.93
N PHE A 283 9.08 -9.69 -14.45
CA PHE A 283 8.67 -9.33 -13.10
C PHE A 283 9.35 -10.20 -12.03
N GLN A 284 9.85 -9.58 -10.97
CA GLN A 284 10.49 -10.27 -9.86
C GLN A 284 9.46 -10.53 -8.74
N PHE A 285 8.80 -11.68 -8.79
CA PHE A 285 7.84 -12.07 -7.76
C PHE A 285 8.43 -12.09 -6.35
N LEU A 286 7.58 -11.99 -5.33
CA LEU A 286 7.96 -12.00 -3.93
C LEU A 286 8.33 -13.43 -3.48
N TRP A 287 9.52 -13.89 -3.87
CA TRP A 287 10.03 -15.26 -3.64
C TRP A 287 9.03 -16.35 -4.08
N GLY A 288 8.44 -16.15 -5.27
CA GLY A 288 7.46 -17.04 -5.89
C GLY A 288 6.00 -16.71 -5.55
N ARG A 289 5.73 -15.76 -4.64
CA ARG A 289 4.36 -15.29 -4.39
C ARG A 289 3.91 -14.30 -5.47
N ARG A 290 2.83 -14.62 -6.18
CA ARG A 290 2.13 -13.75 -7.14
C ARG A 290 1.52 -12.53 -6.44
N LEU A 291 1.30 -11.42 -7.18
CA LEU A 291 0.50 -10.30 -6.68
C LEU A 291 -0.91 -10.81 -6.33
N GLN A 292 -1.41 -10.41 -5.16
CA GLN A 292 -2.76 -10.76 -4.72
C GLN A 292 -3.75 -9.60 -5.01
N LEU A 293 -5.04 -9.79 -4.73
CA LEU A 293 -6.05 -8.74 -4.99
C LEU A 293 -5.74 -7.44 -4.26
N ILE A 294 -5.29 -7.51 -3.01
CA ILE A 294 -4.91 -6.32 -2.23
C ILE A 294 -3.74 -5.58 -2.86
N ASP A 295 -2.74 -6.30 -3.37
CA ASP A 295 -1.58 -5.71 -4.03
C ASP A 295 -2.02 -4.99 -5.31
N CYS A 296 -2.86 -5.63 -6.11
CA CYS A 296 -3.40 -5.04 -7.34
C CYS A 296 -4.29 -3.82 -7.06
N GLN A 297 -5.16 -3.89 -6.05
CA GLN A 297 -5.96 -2.75 -5.60
C GLN A 297 -5.06 -1.58 -5.17
N ASN A 298 -3.98 -1.85 -4.43
CA ASN A 298 -3.05 -0.81 -4.01
C ASN A 298 -2.28 -0.22 -5.19
N LEU A 299 -1.83 -1.05 -6.13
CA LEU A 299 -1.20 -0.59 -7.36
C LEU A 299 -2.09 0.39 -8.14
N PHE A 300 -3.41 0.18 -8.21
CA PHE A 300 -4.30 1.18 -8.82
C PHE A 300 -4.27 2.54 -8.11
N CYS A 301 -4.17 2.57 -6.78
CA CYS A 301 -4.03 3.82 -6.02
C CYS A 301 -2.71 4.53 -6.33
N GLU A 302 -1.63 3.76 -6.49
CA GLU A 302 -0.32 4.30 -6.85
C GLU A 302 -0.26 4.77 -8.30
N VAL A 303 -0.88 4.03 -9.22
CA VAL A 303 -0.92 4.36 -10.65
C VAL A 303 -1.80 5.57 -10.92
N ASP A 304 -2.89 5.77 -10.17
CA ASP A 304 -3.60 7.06 -10.19
C ASP A 304 -2.64 8.21 -9.90
N LYS A 305 -1.84 8.12 -8.83
CA LYS A 305 -0.85 9.13 -8.47
C LYS A 305 0.19 9.32 -9.56
N TYR A 306 0.80 8.23 -10.04
CA TYR A 306 1.83 8.25 -11.08
C TYR A 306 1.32 8.88 -12.38
N ALA A 307 0.12 8.49 -12.83
CA ALA A 307 -0.50 8.98 -14.06
C ALA A 307 -0.79 10.48 -14.04
N ARG A 308 -0.90 11.13 -12.87
CA ARG A 308 -1.04 12.60 -12.81
C ARG A 308 0.13 13.35 -13.43
N VAL A 309 1.30 12.72 -13.47
CA VAL A 309 2.52 13.27 -14.07
C VAL A 309 2.79 12.64 -15.42
N ALA A 310 2.68 11.31 -15.52
CA ALA A 310 3.03 10.58 -16.74
C ALA A 310 1.96 10.63 -17.84
N HIS A 311 0.69 10.87 -17.48
CA HIS A 311 -0.48 10.89 -18.38
C HIS A 311 -1.46 12.01 -17.94
N PRO A 312 -1.01 13.28 -17.91
CA PRO A 312 -1.81 14.40 -17.38
C PRO A 312 -3.12 14.62 -18.12
N GLU A 313 -3.24 14.14 -19.36
CA GLU A 313 -4.43 14.18 -20.20
C GLU A 313 -5.52 13.18 -19.78
N VAL A 314 -5.18 12.15 -18.99
CA VAL A 314 -6.13 11.12 -18.55
C VAL A 314 -6.70 11.48 -17.17
N ALA A 315 -7.95 11.92 -17.15
CA ALA A 315 -8.63 12.33 -15.91
C ALA A 315 -9.09 11.14 -15.04
N GLY A 316 -8.94 11.28 -13.72
CA GLY A 316 -9.56 10.42 -12.72
C GLY A 316 -10.97 10.90 -12.32
N ILE A 317 -11.59 10.22 -11.37
CA ILE A 317 -12.89 10.57 -10.79
C ILE A 317 -12.78 11.84 -9.94
N SER A 318 -11.72 11.95 -9.15
CA SER A 318 -11.54 13.00 -8.13
C SER A 318 -10.97 14.32 -8.67
N GLY A 319 -10.54 14.36 -9.94
CA GLY A 319 -9.90 15.55 -10.54
C GLY A 319 -8.53 15.91 -9.96
N ARG A 320 -7.90 15.05 -9.16
CA ARG A 320 -6.58 15.31 -8.57
C ARG A 320 -5.48 15.29 -9.63
N THR A 321 -4.70 16.37 -9.73
CA THR A 321 -3.67 16.57 -10.77
C THR A 321 -2.23 16.61 -10.25
N ARG A 322 -2.01 16.62 -8.93
CA ARG A 322 -0.65 16.73 -8.35
C ARG A 322 -0.34 15.61 -7.36
N ILE A 323 0.94 15.28 -7.21
CA ILE A 323 1.46 14.42 -6.15
C ILE A 323 2.09 15.33 -5.09
N LYS A 324 1.57 15.28 -3.85
CA LYS A 324 2.01 16.19 -2.77
C LYS A 324 3.24 15.68 -2.02
N GLN A 325 3.39 14.37 -1.90
CA GLN A 325 4.44 13.77 -1.06
C GLN A 325 5.68 13.44 -1.89
N LYS A 326 6.79 14.10 -1.56
CA LYS A 326 8.12 13.74 -2.06
C LYS A 326 8.67 12.52 -1.33
N PHE A 327 9.49 11.75 -2.02
CA PHE A 327 10.21 10.64 -1.43
C PHE A 327 11.48 11.16 -0.74
N SER A 328 11.72 10.66 0.46
CA SER A 328 12.98 10.84 1.19
C SER A 328 13.33 9.48 1.79
N PRO A 329 14.50 8.91 1.48
CA PRO A 329 14.92 7.65 2.07
C PRO A 329 15.16 7.84 3.58
N THR A 330 14.73 6.88 4.39
CA THR A 330 14.85 6.90 5.85
C THR A 330 15.88 5.88 6.35
N GLY A 331 16.93 5.64 5.56
CA GLY A 331 17.96 4.64 5.84
C GLY A 331 17.83 3.34 5.03
N THR A 332 18.61 2.34 5.46
CA THR A 332 18.62 0.99 4.90
C THR A 332 17.27 0.31 5.07
N LEU A 333 16.93 -0.57 4.15
CA LEU A 333 15.73 -1.39 4.29
C LEU A 333 16.06 -2.54 5.24
N ASP A 334 15.23 -2.72 6.28
CA ASP A 334 15.32 -3.91 7.11
C ASP A 334 15.06 -5.15 6.26
N ARG A 335 15.68 -6.28 6.64
CA ARG A 335 15.33 -7.57 6.03
C ARG A 335 13.82 -7.76 6.17
N PRO A 336 13.08 -8.14 5.10
CA PRO A 336 11.65 -8.33 5.19
C PRO A 336 11.33 -9.67 5.86
N TRP A 337 10.17 -9.76 6.51
CA TRP A 337 9.58 -11.03 6.96
C TRP A 337 8.08 -10.90 6.90
N TYR A 338 7.46 -11.95 6.38
CA TYR A 338 6.05 -11.97 6.01
C TYR A 338 5.30 -12.95 6.91
N PRO A 339 3.96 -12.95 6.89
CA PRO A 339 3.18 -13.92 7.63
C PRO A 339 3.70 -15.35 7.39
N PRO A 340 4.02 -16.13 8.44
CA PRO A 340 4.57 -17.48 8.32
C PRO A 340 3.75 -18.39 7.40
N LYS A 341 2.43 -18.27 7.45
CA LYS A 341 1.48 -19.00 6.60
C LYS A 341 1.66 -18.77 5.09
N TRP A 342 2.44 -17.77 4.67
CA TRP A 342 2.80 -17.60 3.26
C TRP A 342 3.92 -18.55 2.80
N GLY A 343 4.67 -19.16 3.72
CA GLY A 343 5.70 -20.15 3.39
C GLY A 343 6.89 -19.61 2.59
N ILE A 344 7.18 -18.30 2.66
CA ILE A 344 8.25 -17.65 1.89
C ILE A 344 9.48 -17.22 2.71
N ASN A 345 9.41 -17.24 4.05
CA ASN A 345 10.49 -16.69 4.88
C ASN A 345 11.82 -17.45 4.76
N SER A 346 11.80 -18.78 4.62
CA SER A 346 13.01 -19.58 4.38
C SER A 346 13.70 -19.27 3.05
N LYS A 347 12.92 -18.94 2.01
CA LYS A 347 13.45 -18.52 0.70
C LYS A 347 14.14 -17.16 0.78
N ILE A 348 13.63 -16.26 1.62
CA ILE A 348 14.23 -14.94 1.86
C ILE A 348 15.58 -15.11 2.56
N GLU A 349 15.64 -15.96 3.58
CA GLU A 349 16.89 -16.25 4.28
C GLU A 349 17.95 -16.83 3.35
N ALA A 350 17.59 -17.83 2.54
CA ALA A 350 18.50 -18.43 1.57
C ALA A 350 19.01 -17.42 0.52
N ASP A 351 18.14 -16.57 -0.01
CA ASP A 351 18.47 -15.53 -1.00
C ASP A 351 19.41 -14.46 -0.41
N LEU A 352 19.15 -14.02 0.83
CA LEU A 352 19.91 -12.94 1.47
C LEU A 352 21.21 -13.40 2.16
N LEU A 353 21.33 -14.68 2.55
CA LEU A 353 22.58 -15.25 3.06
C LEU A 353 23.64 -15.44 1.95
N GLY A 354 23.21 -15.56 0.70
CA GLY A 354 24.09 -15.62 -0.48
C GLY A 354 24.62 -14.26 -0.95
N ALA A 355 24.12 -13.15 -0.41
CA ALA A 355 24.56 -11.81 -0.77
C ALA A 355 25.71 -11.34 0.16
N PRO A 356 26.86 -10.88 -0.36
CA PRO A 356 27.94 -10.37 0.48
C PRO A 356 27.43 -9.21 1.34
N ALA A 357 27.70 -9.26 2.65
CA ALA A 357 27.33 -8.21 3.59
C ALA A 357 27.95 -6.87 3.13
N ALA A 358 27.12 -5.83 3.00
CA ALA A 358 27.62 -4.48 2.79
C ALA A 358 28.54 -4.09 3.96
N PRO A 359 29.73 -3.51 3.70
CA PRO A 359 30.64 -3.14 4.76
C PRO A 359 29.99 -2.08 5.65
N SER A 360 29.90 -2.39 6.95
CA SER A 360 29.49 -1.45 7.98
C SER A 360 30.51 -0.31 8.05
N SER A 361 30.15 0.88 7.59
CA SER A 361 30.91 2.09 7.86
C SER A 361 30.64 2.53 9.31
N LEU A 362 31.38 1.92 10.24
CA LEU A 362 31.59 2.53 11.55
C LEU A 362 32.56 3.72 11.34
N PRO A 363 32.23 4.93 11.82
CA PRO A 363 33.17 6.03 11.78
C PRO A 363 34.34 5.70 12.72
N ALA A 364 35.55 5.72 12.17
CA ALA A 364 36.79 5.62 12.94
C ALA A 364 36.79 6.71 14.02
N GLN A 365 36.92 6.28 15.28
CA GLN A 365 37.20 7.17 16.39
C GLN A 365 38.55 7.84 16.14
N SER A 366 38.53 9.16 15.96
CA SER A 366 39.72 9.99 15.96
C SER A 366 40.24 10.08 17.39
N ASN A 367 41.41 9.47 17.61
CA ASN A 367 42.21 9.69 18.82
C ASN A 367 42.63 11.16 18.87
N LEU A 368 42.00 11.93 19.77
CA LEU A 368 42.50 13.22 20.20
C LEU A 368 43.69 12.99 21.13
N ASN A 369 44.87 13.19 20.55
CA ASN A 369 46.15 13.27 21.22
C ASN A 369 46.20 14.60 21.99
N LEU A 370 46.06 14.57 23.32
CA LEU A 370 46.36 15.73 24.18
C LEU A 370 47.80 15.58 24.65
N GLY A 371 48.69 16.27 23.96
CA GLY A 371 50.04 16.57 24.44
C GLY A 371 50.03 17.86 25.26
N THR A 372 50.98 17.89 26.20
CA THR A 372 51.37 18.94 27.17
C THR A 372 50.46 19.16 28.37
#